data_AF-A0A453Q5G8-F1
#
_entry.id   AF-A0A453Q5G8-F1
#
_cell.length_a   1.000
_cell.length_b   1.000
_cell.length_c   1.000
_cell.angle_alpha   90.00
_cell.angle_beta   90.00
_cell.angle_gamma   90.00
#
_symmetry.space_group_name_H-M   'P 1'
#
loop_
_entity.id
_entity.type
_entity.pdbx_description
1 polymer ?
#
loop_
_entity_poly.entity_id
_entity_poly.type
_entity_poly.pdbx_seq_one_letter_code
_entity_poly.pdbx_strand_id
1 'polypeptide(L)'
;MGKLLALKQLYGDWDSSFNNLYRFKAQVESCCPNSIVQIDHHTINGKIRFRRIFVALKPCIDGFLSGCRPYLAVDNTFMTGRFKGQLASATAVDGHNWMYPVCFGIFDSETNENWIWFMQLLRQAIGSPTGLAICTDAGQAVMTGVKEVFPEAEHRECMFHLVSNFKKKFTGKVFDDHLWAAAYSWNPYIFDKSWAAMEAVKPAATTYIRKWHNRLWSRSQFSTICKVDYVTNNLAECFNNWIKHHKSLNLDDFLDKAR
;
A
#
# COMPACT_ATOMS: atom_id res chain seq x y z
N MET A 1 -25.78 16.03 -16.18
CA MET A 1 -26.93 15.53 -15.40
C MET A 1 -27.17 14.02 -15.56
N GLY A 2 -27.14 13.44 -16.78
CA GLY A 2 -27.47 12.02 -16.99
C GLY A 2 -26.63 10.99 -16.22
N LYS A 3 -25.30 11.16 -16.12
CA LYS A 3 -24.42 10.24 -15.38
C LYS A 3 -24.74 10.13 -13.88
N LEU A 4 -25.10 11.25 -13.23
CA LEU A 4 -25.46 11.27 -11.81
C LEU A 4 -26.83 10.64 -11.54
N LEU A 5 -27.80 10.84 -12.44
CA LEU A 5 -29.11 10.20 -12.38
C LEU A 5 -29.02 8.68 -12.60
N ALA A 6 -28.23 8.24 -13.58
CA ALA A 6 -27.98 6.82 -13.81
C ALA A 6 -27.28 6.15 -12.61
N LEU A 7 -26.28 6.80 -12.01
CA LEU A 7 -25.61 6.30 -10.80
C LEU A 7 -26.56 6.26 -9.58
N LYS A 8 -27.52 7.19 -9.49
CA LYS A 8 -28.53 7.19 -8.42
C LYS A 8 -29.57 6.08 -8.61
N GLN A 9 -29.96 5.79 -9.86
CA GLN A 9 -30.87 4.68 -10.17
C GLN A 9 -30.22 3.30 -9.99
N LEU A 10 -28.95 3.17 -10.33
CA LEU A 10 -28.22 1.90 -10.22
C LEU A 10 -27.81 1.58 -8.78
N TYR A 11 -27.43 2.59 -7.99
CA TYR A 11 -26.74 2.37 -6.72
C TYR A 11 -27.32 3.14 -5.52
N GLY A 12 -28.52 3.72 -5.65
CA GLY A 12 -29.21 4.38 -4.53
C GLY A 12 -28.66 5.75 -4.10
N ASP A 13 -29.11 6.20 -2.93
CA ASP A 13 -28.71 7.48 -2.33
C ASP A 13 -27.49 7.36 -1.40
N TRP A 14 -26.86 8.50 -1.11
CA TRP A 14 -25.65 8.57 -0.29
C TRP A 14 -25.89 8.17 1.16
N ASP A 15 -27.07 8.49 1.70
CA ASP A 15 -27.41 8.28 3.10
C ASP A 15 -27.62 6.77 3.39
N SER A 16 -28.20 6.03 2.45
CA SER A 16 -28.40 4.59 2.53
C SER A 16 -27.07 3.83 2.42
N SER A 17 -26.21 4.20 1.47
CA SER A 17 -24.88 3.58 1.31
C SER A 17 -24.03 3.74 2.57
N PHE A 18 -24.09 4.91 3.22
CA PHE A 18 -23.35 5.14 4.46
C PHE A 18 -23.90 4.32 5.64
N ASN A 19 -25.22 4.20 5.78
CA ASN A 19 -25.83 3.30 6.78
C ASN A 19 -25.44 1.84 6.54
N ASN A 20 -25.28 1.43 5.28
CA ASN A 20 -24.83 0.08 4.93
C ASN A 20 -23.40 -0.20 5.39
N LEU A 21 -22.51 0.80 5.47
CA LEU A 21 -21.16 0.61 6.02
C LEU A 21 -21.19 0.21 7.50
N TYR A 22 -22.05 0.83 8.30
CA TYR A 22 -22.20 0.46 9.72
C TYR A 22 -22.89 -0.90 9.88
N ARG A 23 -23.84 -1.24 9.00
CA ARG A 23 -24.42 -2.58 8.96
C ARG A 23 -23.38 -3.64 8.59
N PHE A 24 -22.53 -3.35 7.61
CA PHE A 24 -21.40 -4.21 7.24
C PHE A 24 -20.46 -4.43 8.43
N LYS A 25 -20.05 -3.34 9.12
CA LYS A 25 -19.24 -3.43 10.34
C LYS A 25 -19.89 -4.33 11.39
N ALA A 26 -21.16 -4.08 11.73
CA ALA A 26 -21.87 -4.88 12.73
C ALA A 26 -21.98 -6.35 12.32
N GLN A 27 -22.21 -6.63 11.04
CA GLN A 27 -22.28 -8.00 10.54
C GLN A 27 -20.94 -8.71 10.60
N VAL A 28 -19.84 -8.05 10.20
CA VAL A 28 -18.48 -8.61 10.29
C VAL A 28 -18.08 -8.88 11.74
N GLU A 29 -18.38 -7.96 12.66
CA GLU A 29 -18.08 -8.13 14.08
C GLU A 29 -18.87 -9.27 14.72
N SER A 30 -20.11 -9.50 14.24
CA SER A 30 -20.97 -10.59 14.68
C SER A 30 -20.50 -11.95 14.13
N CYS A 31 -20.23 -12.04 12.82
CA CYS A 31 -19.91 -13.33 12.17
C CYS A 31 -18.43 -13.71 12.25
N CYS A 32 -17.55 -12.74 12.44
CA CYS A 32 -16.10 -12.92 12.46
C CYS A 32 -15.47 -12.12 13.62
N PRO A 33 -15.67 -12.56 14.87
CA PRO A 33 -15.18 -11.86 16.05
C PRO A 33 -13.68 -11.58 16.01
N ASN A 34 -13.27 -10.46 16.59
CA ASN A 34 -11.89 -9.94 16.58
C ASN A 34 -11.38 -9.43 15.22
N SER A 35 -12.24 -9.37 14.20
CA SER A 35 -11.96 -8.56 13.01
C SER A 35 -11.95 -7.09 13.38
N ILE A 36 -11.11 -6.30 12.72
CA ILE A 36 -11.02 -4.86 12.93
C ILE A 36 -11.70 -4.17 11.76
N VAL A 37 -12.85 -3.57 12.03
CA VAL A 37 -13.53 -2.68 11.08
C VAL A 37 -13.66 -1.31 11.74
N GLN A 38 -12.93 -0.31 11.26
CA GLN A 38 -12.99 1.04 11.83
C GLN A 38 -13.54 2.01 10.80
N ILE A 39 -14.61 2.73 11.15
CA ILE A 39 -15.21 3.77 10.32
C ILE A 39 -15.00 5.11 11.02
N ASP A 40 -14.58 6.12 10.26
CA ASP A 40 -14.46 7.51 10.72
C ASP A 40 -15.25 8.42 9.77
N HIS A 41 -15.75 9.54 10.31
CA HIS A 41 -16.66 10.43 9.62
C HIS A 41 -16.48 11.89 10.04
N HIS A 42 -16.88 12.79 9.16
CA HIS A 42 -16.98 14.22 9.45
C HIS A 42 -18.42 14.60 9.78
N THR A 43 -18.60 15.54 10.71
CA THR A 43 -19.88 16.21 10.93
C THR A 43 -19.79 17.60 10.32
N ILE A 44 -20.46 17.81 9.19
CA ILE A 44 -20.49 19.10 8.49
C ILE A 44 -21.94 19.58 8.42
N ASN A 45 -22.23 20.74 9.02
CA ASN A 45 -23.57 21.33 9.08
C ASN A 45 -24.62 20.35 9.65
N GLY A 46 -24.26 19.62 10.71
CA GLY A 46 -25.13 18.62 11.34
C GLY A 46 -25.35 17.34 10.53
N LYS A 47 -24.69 17.20 9.37
CA LYS A 47 -24.75 15.98 8.55
C LYS A 47 -23.46 15.19 8.64
N ILE A 48 -23.60 13.89 8.85
CA ILE A 48 -22.49 12.95 8.85
C ILE A 48 -22.06 12.69 7.40
N ARG A 49 -20.75 12.73 7.16
CA ARG A 49 -20.14 12.40 5.87
C ARG A 49 -19.03 11.39 6.06
N PHE A 50 -19.00 10.38 5.19
CA PHE A 50 -17.92 9.40 5.14
C PHE A 50 -16.56 10.09 5.00
N ARG A 51 -15.61 9.69 5.83
CA ARG A 51 -14.22 10.12 5.76
C ARG A 51 -13.33 8.97 5.33
N ARG A 52 -13.36 7.88 6.11
CA ARG A 52 -12.50 6.71 5.89
C ARG A 52 -13.04 5.45 6.57
N ILE A 53 -12.65 4.30 6.03
CA ILE A 53 -12.87 2.98 6.62
C ILE A 53 -11.61 2.13 6.52
N PHE A 54 -11.41 1.26 7.49
CA PHE A 54 -10.37 0.24 7.52
C PHE A 54 -11.02 -1.10 7.80
N VAL A 55 -10.56 -2.15 7.12
CA VAL A 55 -11.04 -3.52 7.28
C VAL A 55 -9.85 -4.47 7.34
N ALA A 56 -9.73 -5.21 8.44
CA ALA A 56 -8.84 -6.35 8.58
C ALA A 56 -9.63 -7.51 9.22
N LEU A 57 -9.83 -8.59 8.47
CA LEU A 57 -10.59 -9.74 8.94
C LEU A 57 -9.70 -10.64 9.80
N LYS A 58 -10.22 -11.15 10.91
CA LYS A 58 -9.45 -12.00 11.84
C LYS A 58 -8.74 -13.18 11.15
N PRO A 59 -9.36 -13.93 10.21
CA PRO A 59 -8.68 -14.98 9.48
C PRO A 59 -7.49 -14.48 8.63
N CYS A 60 -7.59 -13.29 8.05
CA CYS A 60 -6.50 -12.70 7.27
C CYS A 60 -5.34 -12.27 8.18
N ILE A 61 -5.66 -11.71 9.34
CA ILE A 61 -4.67 -11.37 10.37
C ILE A 61 -3.94 -12.64 10.83
N ASP A 62 -4.67 -13.69 11.17
CA ASP A 62 -4.11 -14.94 11.68
C ASP A 62 -3.29 -15.68 10.63
N GLY A 63 -3.77 -15.71 9.39
CA GLY A 63 -3.05 -16.31 8.27
C GLY A 63 -1.75 -15.59 7.96
N PHE A 64 -1.74 -14.25 8.07
CA PHE A 64 -0.50 -13.48 7.98
C PHE A 64 0.49 -13.87 9.09
N LEU A 65 0.05 -13.79 10.35
CA LEU A 65 0.92 -14.02 11.51
C LEU A 65 1.43 -15.46 11.61
N SER A 66 0.65 -16.44 11.16
CA SER A 66 0.95 -17.86 11.34
C SER A 66 1.61 -18.51 10.12
N GLY A 67 1.42 -17.97 8.92
CA GLY A 67 1.80 -18.65 7.67
C GLY A 67 2.45 -17.80 6.59
N CYS A 68 2.33 -16.47 6.64
CA CYS A 68 2.99 -15.60 5.67
C CYS A 68 4.41 -15.26 6.08
N ARG A 69 5.22 -14.89 5.09
CA ARG A 69 6.50 -14.23 5.37
C ARG A 69 6.21 -12.85 5.98
N PRO A 70 7.04 -12.36 6.93
CA PRO A 70 6.84 -11.05 7.56
C PRO A 70 7.24 -9.93 6.58
N TYR A 71 6.50 -9.83 5.48
CA TYR A 71 6.68 -8.86 4.41
C TYR A 71 5.32 -8.32 4.00
N LEU A 72 5.21 -7.00 3.88
CA LEU A 72 4.02 -6.32 3.41
C LEU A 72 4.36 -5.42 2.23
N ALA A 73 3.67 -5.65 1.13
CA ALA A 73 3.51 -4.74 0.03
C ALA A 73 2.33 -3.80 0.34
N VAL A 74 2.62 -2.53 0.58
CA VAL A 74 1.62 -1.50 0.88
C VAL A 74 1.57 -0.50 -0.26
N ASP A 75 0.37 -0.22 -0.73
CA ASP A 75 0.14 0.69 -1.85
C ASP A 75 -1.28 1.27 -1.78
N ASN A 76 -1.52 2.32 -2.54
CA ASN A 76 -2.86 2.82 -2.80
C ASN A 76 -3.20 2.86 -4.29
N THR A 77 -4.50 2.95 -4.56
CA THR A 77 -5.02 3.14 -5.90
C THR A 77 -6.26 4.01 -5.84
N PHE A 78 -6.47 4.80 -6.89
CA PHE A 78 -7.70 5.57 -7.02
C PHE A 78 -8.92 4.67 -7.24
N MET A 79 -10.01 4.99 -6.54
CA MET A 79 -11.34 4.48 -6.84
C MET A 79 -11.89 5.20 -8.09
N THR A 80 -12.56 4.47 -8.97
CA THR A 80 -13.03 4.97 -10.28
C THR A 80 -14.52 5.25 -10.33
N GLY A 81 -15.24 4.91 -9.26
CA GLY A 81 -16.68 5.00 -9.14
C GLY A 81 -17.20 6.37 -8.77
N ARG A 82 -18.37 6.36 -8.11
CA ARG A 82 -19.01 7.57 -7.58
C ARG A 82 -18.20 8.16 -6.42
N PHE A 83 -17.55 7.32 -5.63
CA PHE A 83 -16.55 7.72 -4.65
C PHE A 83 -15.17 7.80 -5.32
N LYS A 84 -14.55 8.99 -5.28
CA LYS A 84 -13.25 9.28 -5.93
C LYS A 84 -12.09 9.33 -4.94
N GLY A 85 -12.19 8.62 -3.82
CA GLY A 85 -11.09 8.54 -2.87
C GLY A 85 -10.02 7.52 -3.28
N GLN A 86 -9.18 7.20 -2.31
CA GLN A 86 -8.08 6.26 -2.43
C GLN A 86 -8.43 4.97 -1.69
N LEU A 87 -8.04 3.85 -2.28
CA LEU A 87 -8.05 2.54 -1.65
C LEU A 87 -6.61 2.15 -1.34
N ALA A 88 -6.24 2.15 -0.06
CA ALA A 88 -5.01 1.55 0.40
C ALA A 88 -5.19 0.07 0.69
N SER A 89 -4.12 -0.68 0.49
CA SER A 89 -4.08 -2.12 0.78
C SER A 89 -2.73 -2.50 1.36
N ALA A 90 -2.74 -3.49 2.24
CA ALA A 90 -1.55 -4.19 2.69
C ALA A 90 -1.68 -5.66 2.27
N THR A 91 -0.71 -6.12 1.49
CA THR A 91 -0.67 -7.48 0.94
C THR A 91 0.63 -8.15 1.34
N ALA A 92 0.53 -9.41 1.74
CA ALA A 92 1.67 -10.24 2.09
C ALA A 92 1.97 -11.26 0.99
N VAL A 93 3.01 -12.03 1.23
CA VAL A 93 3.34 -13.22 0.45
C VAL A 93 3.31 -14.44 1.36
N ASP A 94 2.55 -15.45 0.97
CA ASP A 94 2.44 -16.69 1.74
C ASP A 94 3.67 -17.61 1.53
N GLY A 95 3.66 -18.76 2.20
CA GLY A 95 4.71 -19.78 2.05
C GLY A 95 4.90 -20.28 0.62
N HIS A 96 3.86 -20.23 -0.22
CA HIS A 96 3.86 -20.68 -1.62
C HIS A 96 4.21 -19.58 -2.63
N ASN A 97 4.62 -18.40 -2.16
CA ASN A 97 4.85 -17.21 -2.98
C ASN A 97 3.57 -16.63 -3.62
N TRP A 98 2.39 -16.91 -3.08
CA TRP A 98 1.15 -16.32 -3.55
C TRP A 98 0.83 -15.02 -2.81
N MET A 99 0.12 -14.12 -3.52
CA MET A 99 -0.37 -12.88 -2.94
C MET A 99 -1.43 -13.18 -1.88
N TYR A 100 -1.26 -12.59 -0.70
CA TYR A 100 -2.16 -12.78 0.43
C TYR A 100 -2.67 -11.42 0.95
N PRO A 101 -3.93 -11.04 0.72
CA PRO A 101 -4.48 -9.79 1.25
C PRO A 101 -4.59 -9.82 2.78
N VAL A 102 -4.01 -8.83 3.46
CA VAL A 102 -4.05 -8.74 4.93
C VAL A 102 -5.14 -7.77 5.39
N CYS A 103 -5.14 -6.56 4.83
CA CYS A 103 -6.15 -5.56 5.12
C CYS A 103 -6.26 -4.55 3.97
N PHE A 104 -7.35 -3.78 3.98
CA PHE A 104 -7.51 -2.65 3.10
C PHE A 104 -8.24 -1.50 3.81
N GLY A 105 -8.15 -0.31 3.24
CA GLY A 105 -8.80 0.87 3.77
C GLY A 105 -9.12 1.84 2.65
N ILE A 106 -10.20 2.59 2.83
CA ILE A 106 -10.64 3.60 1.87
C ILE A 106 -10.62 4.93 2.58
N PHE A 107 -9.97 5.93 1.99
CA PHE A 107 -9.93 7.29 2.49
C PHE A 107 -10.22 8.30 1.37
N ASP A 108 -10.65 9.49 1.76
CA ASP A 108 -11.00 10.58 0.84
C ASP A 108 -9.81 11.14 0.06
N SER A 109 -8.61 11.11 0.66
CA SER A 109 -7.41 11.77 0.12
C SER A 109 -6.12 11.19 0.67
N GLU A 110 -5.05 11.27 -0.12
CA GLU A 110 -3.72 10.82 0.30
C GLU A 110 -3.03 11.88 1.18
N THR A 111 -3.21 11.75 2.49
CA THR A 111 -2.63 12.67 3.48
C THR A 111 -1.84 11.90 4.53
N ASN A 112 -0.91 12.59 5.20
CA ASN A 112 -0.16 11.99 6.32
C ASN A 112 -1.12 11.47 7.41
N GLU A 113 -2.18 12.22 7.74
CA GLU A 113 -3.16 11.82 8.74
C GLU A 113 -3.87 10.50 8.38
N ASN A 114 -4.27 10.34 7.12
CA ASN A 114 -4.94 9.12 6.66
C ASN A 114 -4.00 7.92 6.64
N TRP A 115 -2.75 8.10 6.23
CA TRP A 115 -1.75 7.03 6.23
C TRP A 115 -1.28 6.64 7.62
N ILE A 116 -1.06 7.60 8.53
CA ILE A 116 -0.74 7.31 9.94
C ILE A 116 -1.88 6.52 10.56
N TRP A 117 -3.13 6.95 10.36
CA TRP A 117 -4.30 6.24 10.86
C TRP A 117 -4.41 4.81 10.30
N PHE A 118 -4.21 4.63 8.99
CA PHE A 118 -4.22 3.30 8.36
C PHE A 118 -3.13 2.39 8.95
N MET A 119 -1.92 2.93 9.10
CA MET A 119 -0.79 2.17 9.65
C MET A 119 -0.99 1.84 11.13
N GLN A 120 -1.63 2.72 11.93
CA GLN A 120 -1.95 2.47 13.33
C GLN A 120 -2.91 1.28 13.47
N LEU A 121 -3.95 1.23 12.63
CA LEU A 121 -4.89 0.11 12.63
C LEU A 121 -4.27 -1.18 12.09
N LEU A 122 -3.38 -1.08 11.10
CA LEU A 122 -2.56 -2.21 10.67
C LEU A 122 -1.67 -2.73 11.81
N ARG A 123 -0.97 -1.86 12.55
CA ARG A 123 -0.16 -2.24 13.71
C ARG A 123 -1.00 -2.85 14.82
N GLN A 124 -2.22 -2.33 15.03
CA GLN A 124 -3.16 -2.93 15.98
C GLN A 124 -3.54 -4.36 15.55
N ALA A 125 -3.74 -4.59 14.24
CA ALA A 125 -4.11 -5.89 13.70
C ALA A 125 -2.97 -6.92 13.81
N ILE A 126 -1.75 -6.57 13.39
CA ILE A 126 -0.65 -7.54 13.22
C ILE A 126 0.49 -7.39 14.24
N GLY A 127 0.46 -6.35 15.08
CA GLY A 127 1.60 -6.00 15.91
C GLY A 127 2.81 -5.56 15.06
N SER A 128 4.01 -6.01 15.43
CA SER A 128 5.25 -5.81 14.68
C SER A 128 6.07 -7.10 14.74
N PRO A 129 5.75 -8.11 13.90
CA PRO A 129 6.44 -9.41 13.94
C PRO A 129 7.93 -9.25 13.64
N THR A 130 8.75 -10.12 14.20
CA THR A 130 10.21 -10.10 14.01
C THR A 130 10.56 -10.19 12.53
N GLY A 131 11.38 -9.25 12.06
CA GLY A 131 11.82 -9.21 10.68
C GLY A 131 10.79 -8.64 9.71
N LEU A 132 9.75 -7.93 10.20
CA LEU A 132 8.79 -7.24 9.35
C LEU A 132 9.51 -6.30 8.37
N ALA A 133 9.28 -6.53 7.07
CA ALA A 133 9.68 -5.63 6.01
C ALA A 133 8.43 -5.05 5.33
N ILE A 134 8.40 -3.74 5.12
CA ILE A 134 7.31 -3.03 4.45
C ILE A 134 7.86 -2.38 3.20
N CYS A 135 7.31 -2.74 2.04
CA CYS A 135 7.62 -2.13 0.76
C CYS A 135 6.48 -1.19 0.36
N THR A 136 6.82 0.08 0.13
CA THR A 136 5.87 1.11 -0.32
C THR A 136 6.25 1.64 -1.69
N ASP A 137 5.36 2.37 -2.32
CA ASP A 137 5.73 3.29 -3.39
C ASP A 137 6.58 4.47 -2.84
N ALA A 138 6.91 5.42 -3.72
CA ALA A 138 7.66 6.62 -3.38
C ALA A 138 6.77 7.75 -2.80
N GLY A 139 5.57 7.44 -2.32
CA GLY A 139 4.61 8.39 -1.77
C GLY A 139 5.04 8.93 -0.42
N GLN A 140 5.18 10.26 -0.30
CA GLN A 140 5.66 10.87 0.94
C GLN A 140 4.75 10.59 2.15
N ALA A 141 3.44 10.50 1.92
CA ALA A 141 2.47 10.30 2.98
C ALA A 141 2.51 8.87 3.54
N VAL A 142 2.55 7.85 2.68
CA VAL A 142 2.71 6.45 3.12
C VAL A 142 4.05 6.24 3.81
N MET A 143 5.13 6.82 3.27
CA MET A 143 6.45 6.71 3.88
C MET A 143 6.52 7.35 5.28
N THR A 144 5.77 8.43 5.49
CA THR A 144 5.64 9.06 6.80
C THR A 144 4.89 8.16 7.77
N GLY A 145 3.77 7.57 7.32
CA GLY A 145 3.00 6.61 8.13
C GLY A 145 3.81 5.40 8.57
N VAL A 146 4.59 4.79 7.66
CA VAL A 146 5.49 3.66 8.01
C VAL A 146 6.54 4.09 9.04
N LYS A 147 7.23 5.21 8.80
CA LYS A 147 8.29 5.70 9.69
C LYS A 147 7.78 5.96 11.11
N GLU A 148 6.59 6.54 11.23
CA GLU A 148 6.00 6.90 12.53
C GLU A 148 5.45 5.68 13.26
N VAL A 149 4.78 4.78 12.55
CA VAL A 149 4.04 3.69 13.17
C VAL A 149 4.82 2.38 13.24
N PHE A 150 5.76 2.13 12.35
CA PHE A 150 6.59 0.91 12.33
C PHE A 150 8.09 1.27 12.31
N PRO A 151 8.61 1.97 13.32
CA PRO A 151 10.00 2.41 13.33
C PRO A 151 11.00 1.24 13.36
N GLU A 152 10.58 0.06 13.80
CA GLU A 152 11.42 -1.15 13.85
C GLU A 152 11.38 -1.99 12.56
N ALA A 153 10.43 -1.71 11.65
CA ALA A 153 10.29 -2.47 10.41
C ALA A 153 11.33 -2.02 9.38
N GLU A 154 11.81 -2.97 8.59
CA GLU A 154 12.62 -2.66 7.42
C GLU A 154 11.76 -1.96 6.36
N HIS A 155 12.03 -0.68 6.09
CA HIS A 155 11.27 0.08 5.09
C HIS A 155 11.97 0.06 3.73
N ARG A 156 11.33 -0.60 2.77
CA ARG A 156 11.75 -0.71 1.38
C ARG A 156 10.96 0.24 0.49
N GLU A 157 11.63 0.77 -0.53
CA GLU A 157 11.02 1.57 -1.58
C GLU A 157 10.97 0.78 -2.89
N CYS A 158 9.81 0.81 -3.54
CA CYS A 158 9.60 0.15 -4.81
C CYS A 158 10.52 0.71 -5.90
N MET A 159 11.40 -0.15 -6.42
CA MET A 159 12.36 0.22 -7.46
C MET A 159 11.68 0.74 -8.73
N PHE A 160 10.52 0.19 -9.10
CA PHE A 160 9.77 0.67 -10.27
C PHE A 160 9.38 2.15 -10.13
N HIS A 161 8.88 2.55 -8.96
CA HIS A 161 8.48 3.94 -8.67
C HIS A 161 9.70 4.86 -8.54
N LEU A 162 10.78 4.38 -7.92
CA LEU A 162 12.07 5.08 -7.88
C LEU A 162 12.57 5.40 -9.28
N VAL A 163 12.67 4.38 -10.16
CA VAL A 163 13.10 4.55 -11.55
C VAL A 163 12.16 5.49 -12.31
N SER A 164 10.85 5.37 -12.08
CA SER A 164 9.84 6.23 -12.72
C SER A 164 10.03 7.71 -12.36
N ASN A 165 10.39 8.01 -11.11
CA ASN A 165 10.69 9.37 -10.68
C ASN A 165 12.08 9.84 -11.13
N PHE A 166 13.06 8.95 -11.09
CA PHE A 166 14.42 9.21 -11.55
C PHE A 166 14.46 9.59 -13.03
N LYS A 167 13.75 8.84 -13.89
CA LYS A 167 13.69 9.05 -15.35
C LYS A 167 13.06 10.38 -15.77
N LYS A 168 12.30 11.03 -14.89
CA LYS A 168 11.80 12.41 -15.11
C LYS A 168 12.92 13.46 -15.06
N LYS A 169 14.07 13.14 -14.44
CA LYS A 169 15.20 14.07 -14.25
C LYS A 169 16.49 13.63 -14.93
N PHE A 170 16.73 12.32 -14.97
CA PHE A 170 17.98 11.75 -15.46
C PHE A 170 17.66 10.61 -16.42
N THR A 171 18.25 10.69 -17.61
CA THR A 171 18.18 9.66 -18.64
C THR A 171 19.59 9.41 -19.17
N GLY A 172 19.81 8.25 -19.79
CA GLY A 172 21.09 7.89 -20.38
C GLY A 172 21.41 6.42 -20.23
N LYS A 173 22.14 5.87 -21.20
CA LYS A 173 22.48 4.44 -21.29
C LYS A 173 23.12 3.89 -20.02
N VAL A 174 24.00 4.66 -19.37
CA VAL A 174 24.64 4.25 -18.10
C VAL A 174 23.60 3.91 -17.02
N PHE A 175 22.49 4.64 -16.94
CA PHE A 175 21.46 4.38 -15.94
C PHE A 175 20.58 3.21 -16.35
N ASP A 176 20.27 3.05 -17.63
CA ASP A 176 19.52 1.89 -18.10
C ASP A 176 20.30 0.57 -17.87
N ASP A 177 21.63 0.61 -18.03
CA ASP A 177 22.52 -0.54 -17.82
C ASP A 177 22.76 -0.85 -16.33
N HIS A 178 22.92 0.18 -15.48
CA HIS A 178 23.40 -0.01 -14.11
C HIS A 178 22.35 0.14 -13.00
N LEU A 179 21.28 0.92 -13.20
CA LEU A 179 20.37 1.25 -12.10
C LEU A 179 19.55 0.03 -11.65
N TRP A 180 18.97 -0.71 -12.60
CA TRP A 180 18.30 -1.98 -12.31
C TRP A 180 19.27 -3.07 -11.86
N ALA A 181 20.46 -3.14 -12.45
CA ALA A 181 21.49 -4.08 -12.05
C ALA A 181 21.93 -3.86 -10.58
N ALA A 182 22.05 -2.60 -10.15
CA ALA A 182 22.31 -2.25 -8.76
C ALA A 182 21.16 -2.70 -7.85
N ALA A 183 19.91 -2.43 -8.22
CA ALA A 183 18.75 -2.84 -7.42
C ALA A 183 18.68 -4.37 -7.22
N TYR A 184 18.85 -5.15 -8.29
CA TYR A 184 18.79 -6.62 -8.23
C TYR A 184 20.06 -7.30 -7.69
N SER A 185 21.14 -6.56 -7.50
CA SER A 185 22.40 -7.13 -7.01
C SER A 185 22.19 -7.81 -5.65
N TRP A 186 22.68 -9.04 -5.52
CA TRP A 186 22.66 -9.81 -4.27
C TRP A 186 23.95 -9.63 -3.45
N ASN A 187 24.95 -8.96 -4.03
CA ASN A 187 26.28 -8.76 -3.46
C ASN A 187 26.57 -7.24 -3.41
N PRO A 188 26.91 -6.68 -2.23
CA PRO A 188 27.30 -5.28 -2.08
C PRO A 188 28.41 -4.82 -3.04
N TYR A 189 29.38 -5.68 -3.34
CA TYR A 189 30.43 -5.35 -4.32
C TYR A 189 29.88 -5.05 -5.72
N ILE A 190 28.87 -5.82 -6.16
CA ILE A 190 28.24 -5.61 -7.48
C ILE A 190 27.39 -4.34 -7.46
N PHE A 191 26.71 -4.06 -6.34
CA PHE A 191 26.02 -2.80 -6.13
C PHE A 191 26.98 -1.62 -6.29
N ASP A 192 28.08 -1.62 -5.54
CA ASP A 192 29.06 -0.54 -5.51
C ASP A 192 29.70 -0.31 -6.88
N LYS A 193 29.98 -1.38 -7.63
CA LYS A 193 30.50 -1.28 -9.00
C LYS A 193 29.51 -0.57 -9.93
N SER A 194 28.23 -0.94 -9.89
CA SER A 194 27.18 -0.29 -10.69
C SER A 194 26.95 1.15 -10.24
N TRP A 195 26.98 1.40 -8.93
CA TRP A 195 26.85 2.73 -8.35
C TRP A 195 27.99 3.66 -8.81
N ALA A 196 29.24 3.19 -8.71
CA ALA A 196 30.42 3.94 -9.13
C ALA A 196 30.40 4.27 -10.62
N ALA A 197 29.92 3.35 -11.48
CA ALA A 197 29.76 3.61 -12.91
C ALA A 197 28.76 4.76 -13.19
N MET A 198 27.62 4.77 -12.49
CA MET A 198 26.64 5.87 -12.59
C MET A 198 27.19 7.19 -12.02
N GLU A 199 27.88 7.13 -10.88
CA GLU A 199 28.47 8.29 -10.21
C GLU A 199 29.56 8.94 -11.05
N ALA A 200 30.43 8.15 -11.69
CA ALA A 200 31.49 8.65 -12.56
C ALA A 200 30.96 9.43 -13.77
N VAL A 201 29.82 9.00 -14.34
CA VAL A 201 29.21 9.69 -15.50
C VAL A 201 28.41 10.91 -15.06
N LYS A 202 27.67 10.82 -13.96
CA LYS A 202 26.82 11.93 -13.50
C LYS A 202 26.60 11.90 -11.97
N PRO A 203 27.51 12.53 -11.19
CA PRO A 203 27.42 12.54 -9.73
C PRO A 203 26.11 13.17 -9.19
N ALA A 204 25.53 14.11 -9.94
CA ALA A 204 24.25 14.72 -9.58
C ALA A 204 23.09 13.71 -9.53
N ALA A 205 23.16 12.63 -10.31
CA ALA A 205 22.12 11.62 -10.35
C ALA A 205 22.16 10.70 -9.13
N THR A 206 23.36 10.26 -8.71
CA THR A 206 23.55 9.48 -7.48
C THR A 206 23.26 10.31 -6.24
N THR A 207 23.62 11.61 -6.25
CA THR A 207 23.25 12.57 -5.20
C THR A 207 21.74 12.73 -5.09
N TYR A 208 21.02 12.77 -6.22
CA TYR A 208 19.56 12.82 -6.23
C TYR A 208 18.95 11.57 -5.59
N ILE A 209 19.42 10.37 -5.94
CA ILE A 209 18.96 9.12 -5.32
C ILE A 209 19.19 9.15 -3.81
N ARG A 210 20.41 9.46 -3.35
CA ARG A 210 20.71 9.52 -1.90
C ARG A 210 19.83 10.52 -1.15
N LYS A 211 19.47 11.64 -1.77
CA LYS A 211 18.66 12.68 -1.14
C LYS A 211 17.17 12.34 -1.06
N TRP A 212 16.61 11.80 -2.14
CA TRP A 212 15.15 11.67 -2.30
C TRP A 212 14.65 10.23 -2.19
N HIS A 213 15.53 9.24 -2.31
CA HIS A 213 15.25 7.81 -2.23
C HIS A 213 16.10 7.18 -1.12
N ASN A 214 15.83 7.59 0.11
CA ASN A 214 16.62 7.26 1.31
C ASN A 214 16.12 5.99 2.03
N ARG A 215 15.31 5.19 1.36
CA ARG A 215 14.85 3.87 1.82
C ARG A 215 15.62 2.78 1.09
N LEU A 216 15.49 1.54 1.58
CA LEU A 216 16.19 0.43 0.94
C LEU A 216 15.50 0.07 -0.37
N TRP A 217 16.25 0.03 -1.47
CA TRP A 217 15.72 -0.33 -2.79
C TRP A 217 16.60 -1.37 -3.51
N SER A 218 17.70 -1.79 -2.89
CA SER A 218 18.60 -2.82 -3.42
C SER A 218 18.58 -4.08 -2.57
N ARG A 219 18.46 -5.22 -3.26
CA ARG A 219 18.45 -6.56 -2.66
C ARG A 219 19.67 -6.83 -1.78
N SER A 220 20.84 -6.34 -2.17
CA SER A 220 22.10 -6.53 -1.42
C SER A 220 22.06 -5.91 -0.01
N GLN A 221 21.14 -4.98 0.23
CA GLN A 221 20.99 -4.25 1.49
C GLN A 221 19.81 -4.76 2.34
N PHE A 222 18.98 -5.64 1.80
CA PHE A 222 17.81 -6.16 2.50
C PHE A 222 18.20 -7.15 3.59
N SER A 223 17.46 -7.14 4.69
CA SER A 223 17.50 -8.16 5.72
C SER A 223 17.12 -9.52 5.15
N THR A 224 17.84 -10.54 5.60
CA THR A 224 17.58 -11.93 5.24
C THR A 224 16.53 -12.60 6.14
N ILE A 225 15.98 -11.87 7.12
CA ILE A 225 15.02 -12.42 8.09
C ILE A 225 13.67 -12.70 7.43
N CYS A 226 13.13 -11.77 6.64
CA CYS A 226 11.80 -11.91 6.03
C CYS A 226 11.75 -12.92 4.88
N LYS A 227 12.90 -13.37 4.35
CA LYS A 227 13.01 -14.30 3.22
C LYS A 227 12.27 -13.83 1.95
N VAL A 228 12.20 -12.51 1.74
CA VAL A 228 11.66 -11.89 0.53
C VAL A 228 12.71 -10.98 -0.09
N ASP A 229 13.04 -11.22 -1.35
CA ASP A 229 14.06 -10.49 -2.13
C ASP A 229 13.46 -9.49 -3.14
N TYR A 230 12.15 -9.25 -3.05
CA TYR A 230 11.42 -8.38 -3.97
C TYR A 230 11.91 -6.93 -3.86
N VAL A 231 12.35 -6.38 -4.99
CA VAL A 231 12.74 -4.97 -5.14
C VAL A 231 11.61 -4.12 -5.73
N THR A 232 10.55 -4.75 -6.23
CA THR A 232 9.35 -4.08 -6.74
C THR A 232 8.13 -4.42 -5.90
N ASN A 233 7.11 -3.57 -5.97
CA ASN A 233 5.84 -3.75 -5.28
C ASN A 233 4.82 -4.53 -6.12
N ASN A 234 5.25 -5.63 -6.77
CA ASN A 234 4.40 -6.38 -7.69
C ASN A 234 3.14 -6.96 -7.01
N LEU A 235 3.22 -7.28 -5.72
CA LEU A 235 2.05 -7.79 -4.98
C LEU A 235 0.93 -6.75 -4.91
N ALA A 236 1.27 -5.48 -4.68
CA ALA A 236 0.30 -4.39 -4.73
C ALA A 236 -0.30 -4.23 -6.13
N GLU A 237 0.51 -4.34 -7.18
CA GLU A 237 0.02 -4.29 -8.56
C GLU A 237 -0.91 -5.46 -8.89
N CYS A 238 -0.58 -6.69 -8.44
CA CYS A 238 -1.43 -7.86 -8.55
C CYS A 238 -2.77 -7.65 -7.85
N PHE A 239 -2.76 -7.10 -6.63
CA PHE A 239 -3.99 -6.77 -5.91
C PHE A 239 -4.80 -5.73 -6.67
N ASN A 240 -4.16 -4.63 -7.10
CA ASN A 240 -4.78 -3.56 -7.87
C ASN A 240 -5.45 -4.07 -9.16
N ASN A 241 -4.87 -5.07 -9.81
CA ASN A 241 -5.45 -5.75 -10.96
C ASN A 241 -6.63 -6.66 -10.58
N TRP A 242 -6.51 -7.44 -9.48
CA TRP A 242 -7.58 -8.32 -8.99
C TRP A 242 -8.88 -7.56 -8.70
N ILE A 243 -8.78 -6.39 -8.05
CA ILE A 243 -9.95 -5.58 -7.68
C ILE A 243 -10.36 -4.54 -8.74
N LYS A 244 -9.68 -4.51 -9.90
CA LYS A 244 -9.84 -3.45 -10.91
C LYS A 244 -11.29 -3.21 -11.34
N HIS A 245 -12.06 -4.30 -11.51
CA HIS A 245 -13.46 -4.24 -11.94
C HIS A 245 -14.42 -3.81 -10.83
N HIS A 246 -13.98 -3.84 -9.57
CA HIS A 246 -14.80 -3.48 -8.41
C HIS A 246 -14.60 -2.02 -7.97
N LYS A 247 -13.52 -1.36 -8.41
CA LYS A 247 -13.20 0.05 -8.05
C LYS A 247 -14.27 1.08 -8.44
N SER A 248 -15.18 0.70 -9.36
CA SER A 248 -16.28 1.57 -9.80
C SER A 248 -17.57 1.43 -9.00
N LEU A 249 -17.66 0.42 -8.13
CA LEU A 249 -18.83 0.15 -7.31
C LEU A 249 -19.03 1.23 -6.23
N ASN A 250 -20.21 1.24 -5.62
CA ASN A 250 -20.39 1.96 -4.36
C ASN A 250 -19.53 1.33 -3.25
N LEU A 251 -19.32 2.07 -2.17
CA LEU A 251 -18.46 1.62 -1.08
C LEU A 251 -18.97 0.33 -0.45
N ASP A 252 -20.25 0.24 -0.15
CA ASP A 252 -20.88 -0.96 0.43
C ASP A 252 -20.77 -2.18 -0.50
N ASP A 253 -21.11 -2.02 -1.78
CA ASP A 253 -20.95 -3.09 -2.78
C ASP A 253 -19.49 -3.52 -2.94
N PHE A 254 -18.55 -2.57 -2.88
CA PHE A 254 -17.12 -2.85 -2.95
C PHE A 254 -16.67 -3.67 -1.72
N LEU A 255 -17.09 -3.30 -0.51
CA LEU A 255 -16.73 -4.03 0.71
C LEU A 255 -17.17 -5.50 0.66
N ASP A 256 -18.35 -5.77 0.11
CA ASP A 256 -18.85 -7.14 -0.05
C ASP A 256 -18.09 -7.96 -1.10
N LYS A 257 -17.44 -7.31 -2.06
CA LYS A 257 -16.61 -7.94 -3.12
C LYS A 257 -15.13 -8.03 -2.78
N ALA A 258 -14.65 -7.18 -1.88
CA ALA A 258 -13.24 -7.11 -1.49
C ALA A 258 -12.88 -8.05 -0.33
N ARG A 259 -13.88 -8.67 0.31
CA ARG A 259 -13.70 -9.68 1.36
C ARG A 259 -13.32 -11.06 0.81
#